data_AF-A0A4P9YAU1-F1
#
_entry.id   AF-A0A4P9YAU1-F1
#
_cell.length_a   1.000
_cell.length_b   1.000
_cell.length_c   1.000
_cell.angle_alpha   90.00
_cell.angle_beta   90.00
_cell.angle_gamma   90.00
#
_symmetry.space_group_name_H-M   'P 1'
#
loop_
_entity.id
_entity.type
_entity.pdbx_description
1 polymer ?
#
loop_
_entity_poly.entity_id
_entity_poly.type
_entity_poly.pdbx_seq_one_letter_code
_entity_poly.pdbx_strand_id
1 'polypeptide(L)' 'WPDYLHLAFWSDNISIKQSTGFSPYELMFGRNCIWPVEMEILSWFTLDWKFPMKREDLI' A
#
# COMPACT_ATOMS: atom_id res chain seq x y z
N TRP A 1 -19.39 14.24 -10.15
CA TRP A 1 -17.97 14.01 -10.53
C TRP A 1 -17.00 14.63 -9.54
N PRO A 2 -17.20 15.86 -9.02
CA PRO A 2 -16.29 16.44 -8.03
C PRO A 2 -16.20 15.57 -6.77
N ASP A 3 -17.31 14.94 -6.40
CA ASP A 3 -17.38 14.04 -5.23
C ASP A 3 -16.44 12.84 -5.34
N TYR A 4 -16.09 12.40 -6.55
CA TYR A 4 -15.18 11.25 -6.78
C TYR A 4 -13.75 11.67 -7.13
N LEU A 5 -13.47 12.97 -7.17
CA LEU A 5 -12.16 13.49 -7.55
C LEU A 5 -11.04 12.94 -6.65
N HIS A 6 -11.32 12.82 -5.35
CA HIS A 6 -10.38 12.28 -4.38
C HIS A 6 -10.04 10.80 -4.65
N LEU A 7 -11.02 9.99 -5.05
CA LEU A 7 -10.79 8.59 -5.42
C LEU A 7 -10.00 8.46 -6.71
N ALA A 8 -10.26 9.34 -7.69
CA ALA A 8 -9.51 9.37 -8.94
C ALA A 8 -8.03 9.70 -8.69
N PHE A 9 -7.74 10.73 -7.88
CA PHE A 9 -6.37 11.06 -7.49
C PHE A 9 -5.69 9.95 -6.69
N TRP A 10 -6.42 9.32 -5.77
CA TRP A 10 -5.89 8.20 -5.02
C TRP A 10 -5.50 7.05 -5.95
N SER A 11 -6.42 6.62 -6.83
CA SER A 11 -6.19 5.56 -7.80
C SER A 11 -5.00 5.87 -8.73
N ASP A 12 -4.87 7.12 -9.19
CA ASP A 12 -3.77 7.54 -10.06
C ASP A 12 -2.39 7.46 -9.36
N ASN A 13 -2.34 7.80 -8.07
CA ASN A 13 -1.11 7.79 -7.27
C ASN A 13 -0.63 6.39 -6.87
N ILE A 14 -1.55 5.43 -6.75
CA ILE A 14 -1.20 4.04 -6.40
C ILE A 14 -0.98 3.15 -7.62
N SER A 15 -1.43 3.58 -8.80
CA SER A 15 -1.31 2.79 -10.03
C SER A 15 0.10 2.86 -10.59
N ILE A 16 0.61 1.70 -11.02
CA ILE A 16 1.90 1.60 -11.69
C ILE A 16 1.83 2.33 -13.04
N LYS A 17 2.81 3.21 -13.31
CA LYS A 17 2.93 3.88 -14.60
C LYS A 17 3.84 3.06 -15.51
N GLN A 18 3.42 2.86 -16.76
CA GLN A 18 4.19 2.08 -17.73
C GLN A 18 5.60 2.67 -18.00
N SER A 19 5.75 4.00 -17.91
CA SER A 19 7.01 4.70 -18.18
C SER A 19 8.11 4.39 -17.16
N THR A 20 7.75 4.24 -15.89
CA THR A 20 8.71 4.02 -14.79
C THR A 20 8.65 2.59 -14.26
N GLY A 21 7.55 1.88 -14.48
CA GLY A 21 7.28 0.58 -13.85
C GLY A 21 6.91 0.68 -12.36
N PHE A 22 6.80 1.90 -11.83
CA PHE A 22 6.51 2.16 -10.41
C PHE A 22 5.31 3.11 -10.26
N SER A 23 4.65 3.03 -9.10
CA SER A 23 3.60 3.99 -8.75
C SER A 23 4.20 5.32 -8.26
N PRO A 24 3.53 6.48 -8.46
CA PRO A 24 3.97 7.75 -7.89
C PRO A 24 4.18 7.70 -6.37
N TYR A 25 3.32 6.96 -5.65
CA TYR A 25 3.45 6.76 -4.21
C TYR A 25 4.77 6.06 -3.86
N GLU A 26 5.12 4.99 -4.58
CA GLU A 26 6.34 4.23 -4.34
C GLU A 26 7.60 5.06 -4.59
N LEU A 27 7.60 5.89 -5.63
CA LEU A 27 8.70 6.80 -5.92
C LEU A 27 8.90 7.86 -4.83
N MET A 28 7.82 8.33 -4.19
CA MET A 28 7.90 9.32 -3.12
C MET A 28 8.36 8.68 -1.81
N PHE A 29 7.70 7.60 -1.37
CA PHE A 29 7.88 7.04 -0.03
C PHE A 29 8.84 5.86 0.03
N GLY A 30 9.32 5.35 -1.12
CA GLY A 30 10.22 4.19 -1.20
C GLY A 30 9.57 2.87 -0.80
N ARG A 31 8.24 2.80 -0.74
CA ARG A 31 7.46 1.61 -0.38
C ARG A 31 6.12 1.57 -1.09
N ASN A 32 5.55 0.39 -1.22
CA ASN A 32 4.18 0.22 -1.72
C ASN A 32 3.16 0.92 -0.82
N CYS A 33 2.08 1.41 -1.43
CA CYS A 33 0.96 1.98 -0.70
C CYS A 33 0.21 0.88 0.07
N ILE A 34 -0.26 1.20 1.27
CA ILE A 34 -1.18 0.34 2.03
C ILE A 34 -2.58 0.58 1.48
N TRP A 35 -3.24 -0.48 1.02
CA TRP A 35 -4.57 -0.38 0.46
C TRP A 35 -5.62 -0.32 1.57
N PRO A 36 -6.77 0.35 1.37
CA PRO A 36 -7.84 0.38 2.36
C PRO A 36 -8.27 -1.02 2.82
N VAL A 37 -8.30 -1.99 1.91
CA VAL A 37 -8.61 -3.39 2.23
C VAL A 37 -7.57 -4.03 3.14
N GLU A 38 -6.31 -3.64 3.04
CA GLU A 38 -5.23 -4.14 3.89
C GLU A 38 -5.26 -3.51 5.30
N MET A 39 -5.99 -2.41 5.49
CA MET A 39 -6.26 -1.88 6.82
C MET A 39 -7.34 -2.70 7.54
N GLU A 40 -8.28 -3.29 6.80
CA GLU A 40 -9.32 -4.16 7.35
C GLU A 40 -8.82 -5.59 7.55
N ILE A 41 -8.03 -6.10 6.60
CA ILE A 41 -7.41 -7.42 6.63
C ILE A 41 -5.93 -7.21 6.89
N LEU A 42 -5.45 -7.57 8.07
CA LEU A 42 -4.04 -7.48 8.46
C LEU A 42 -3.14 -8.14 7.41
N SER A 43 -2.66 -7.34 6.47
CA SER A 43 -1.73 -7.78 5.43
C SER A 43 -0.30 -7.68 5.97
N TRP A 44 0.63 -8.34 5.27
CA TRP A 44 2.05 -8.29 5.57
C TRP A 44 2.62 -6.86 5.73
N PHE A 45 2.01 -5.88 5.06
CA PHE A 45 2.41 -4.48 5.13
C PHE A 45 1.92 -3.76 6.41
N THR A 46 0.91 -4.31 7.09
CA THR A 46 0.27 -3.69 8.26
C THR A 46 0.55 -4.41 9.58
N LEU A 47 1.15 -5.61 9.52
CA LEU A 47 1.56 -6.34 10.70
C LEU A 47 2.64 -5.56 11.46
N ASP A 48 2.41 -5.32 12.75
CA ASP A 48 3.41 -4.73 13.65
C ASP A 48 4.48 -5.78 13.94
N TRP A 49 5.61 -5.66 13.25
CA TRP A 49 6.73 -6.59 13.34
C TRP A 49 7.38 -6.51 14.72
N LYS A 50 6.96 -7.37 15.64
CA LYS A 50 7.61 -7.52 16.95
C LYS A 50 8.87 -8.36 16.81
N PHE A 51 10.02 -7.78 17.14
CA PHE A 51 11.28 -8.52 17.20
C PHE A 51 11.59 -8.94 18.65
N PRO A 52 11.95 -10.22 18.93
CA PRO A 52 12.08 -11.34 18.00
C PRO A 52 10.73 -12.04 17.74
N MET A 53 10.45 -12.35 16.47
CA MET A 53 9.28 -13.14 16.05
C MET A 53 9.70 -14.59 15.83
N LYS A 54 8.94 -15.57 16.34
CA LYS A 54 9.24 -16.99 16.10
C LYS A 54 8.59 -17.46 14.80
N ARG A 55 9.14 -18.54 14.22
CA ARG A 55 8.55 -19.16 13.02
C ARG A 55 7.10 -19.60 13.26
N GLU A 56 6.76 -19.98 14.48
CA GLU A 56 5.39 -20.39 14.84
C GLU A 56 4.38 -19.23 14.80
N ASP A 57 4.82 -17.98 14.84
CA ASP A 57 3.94 -16.81 14.80
C ASP A 57 3.57 -16.39 13.36
N LEU A 58 4.21 -16.99 12.36
CA LEU A 58 3.99 -16.78 10.93
C LEU A 58 3.04 -17.86 10.39
N ILE A 59 1.76 -17.77 10.75
CA ILE A 59 0.69 -18.67 10.28
C ILE A 59 -0.33 -17.90 9.46
#